data_AF-A0A916JYQ0-F1
#
_entry.id   AF-A0A916JYQ0-F1
#
_cell.length_a   1.000
_cell.length_b   1.000
_cell.length_c   1.000
_cell.angle_alpha   90.00
_cell.angle_beta   90.00
_cell.angle_gamma   90.00
#
_symmetry.space_group_name_H-M   'P 1'
#
loop_
_entity.id
_entity.type
_entity.pdbx_description
1 polymer ?
#
loop_
_entity_poly.entity_id
_entity_poly.type
_entity_poly.pdbx_seq_one_letter_code
_entity_poly.pdbx_strand_id
1 'polypeptide(L)'
;MRNRDRTIAYIIFGLIAIGLLSSIFSNPGAYIIPILVFGIIFWLYKYPPNRWRYNRMAAPRSGKGKRRNATFRVIPGSKNDPDDTPKYH
;
A
#
# COMPACT_ATOMS: atom_id res chain seq x y z
N MET A 1 18.09 8.83 -55.64
CA MET A 1 18.94 8.72 -54.42
C MET A 1 18.19 8.17 -53.20
N ARG A 2 16.87 8.35 -53.07
CA ARG A 2 16.03 7.94 -51.91
C ARG A 2 16.03 6.45 -51.50
N ASN A 3 16.38 5.52 -52.38
CA ASN A 3 16.29 4.07 -52.11
C ASN A 3 17.59 3.51 -51.50
N ARG A 4 18.73 4.17 -51.75
CA ARG A 4 20.02 3.79 -51.18
C ARG A 4 20.03 4.01 -49.67
N ASP A 5 19.44 5.13 -49.22
CA ASP A 5 19.35 5.46 -47.80
C ASP A 5 18.48 4.45 -47.04
N ARG A 6 17.41 3.95 -47.66
CA ARG A 6 16.57 2.88 -47.09
C ARG A 6 17.32 1.55 -47.01
N THR A 7 18.06 1.20 -48.06
CA THR A 7 18.86 -0.04 -48.11
C THR A 7 19.94 -0.01 -47.03
N ILE A 8 20.65 1.10 -46.91
CA ILE A 8 21.65 1.33 -45.85
C ILE A 8 20.99 1.24 -44.48
N ALA A 9 19.82 1.88 -44.28
CA ALA A 9 19.10 1.81 -43.02
C ALA A 9 18.75 0.36 -42.63
N TYR A 10 18.23 -0.46 -43.55
CA TYR A 10 17.93 -1.86 -43.27
C TYR A 10 19.18 -2.67 -42.91
N ILE A 11 20.30 -2.43 -43.60
CA ILE A 11 21.58 -3.09 -43.28
C ILE A 11 22.04 -2.72 -41.86
N ILE A 12 22.00 -1.44 -41.51
CA ILE A 12 22.36 -0.95 -40.17
C ILE A 12 21.44 -1.56 -39.12
N PHE A 13 20.11 -1.52 -39.33
CA PHE A 13 19.17 -2.13 -38.39
C PHE A 13 19.39 -3.64 -38.25
N GLY A 14 19.72 -4.35 -39.32
CA GLY A 14 20.09 -5.77 -39.28
C GLY A 14 21.34 -6.03 -38.44
N LEU A 15 22.40 -5.24 -38.63
CA LEU A 15 23.63 -5.33 -37.85
C LEU A 15 23.40 -5.04 -36.37
N ILE A 16 22.61 -4.00 -36.07
CA ILE A 16 22.22 -3.66 -34.69
C ILE A 16 21.44 -4.81 -34.06
N ALA A 17 20.44 -5.36 -34.78
CA ALA A 17 19.63 -6.46 -34.28
C ALA A 17 20.47 -7.71 -33.98
N ILE A 18 21.38 -8.08 -34.87
CA ILE A 18 22.30 -9.22 -34.67
C ILE A 18 23.24 -8.95 -33.49
N GLY A 19 23.81 -7.74 -33.39
CA GLY A 19 24.69 -7.37 -32.28
C GLY A 19 23.99 -7.41 -30.92
N LEU A 20 22.75 -6.95 -30.86
CA LEU A 20 21.91 -7.03 -29.66
C LEU A 20 21.59 -8.49 -29.30
N LEU A 21 21.18 -9.30 -30.28
CA LEU A 21 20.92 -10.73 -30.05
C LEU A 21 22.17 -11.45 -29.50
N SER A 22 23.32 -11.24 -30.13
CA SER A 22 24.58 -11.81 -29.67
C SER A 22 24.90 -11.38 -28.24
N SER A 23 24.68 -10.11 -27.91
CA SER A 23 24.92 -9.57 -26.56
C SER A 23 23.97 -10.19 -25.52
N ILE A 24 22.72 -10.45 -25.89
CA ILE A 24 21.73 -11.15 -25.04
C ILE A 24 22.17 -12.59 -24.78
N PHE A 25 22.66 -13.32 -25.79
CA PHE A 25 23.13 -14.70 -25.61
C PHE A 25 24.42 -14.79 -24.79
N SER A 26 25.34 -13.82 -24.92
CA SER A 26 26.60 -13.81 -24.16
C SER A 26 26.41 -13.41 -22.69
N ASN A 27 25.53 -12.45 -22.41
CA ASN A 27 25.20 -12.05 -21.04
C ASN A 27 23.69 -11.88 -20.87
N PRO A 28 22.95 -12.97 -20.72
CA PRO A 28 21.49 -12.93 -20.65
C PRO A 28 20.99 -12.20 -19.40
N GLY A 29 21.74 -12.25 -18.29
CA GLY A 29 21.35 -11.60 -17.03
C GLY A 29 21.17 -10.09 -17.19
N ALA A 30 22.09 -9.41 -17.87
CA ALA A 30 22.06 -7.96 -18.05
C ALA A 30 20.80 -7.46 -18.79
N TYR A 31 20.23 -8.27 -19.68
CA TYR A 31 19.05 -7.90 -20.48
C TYR A 31 17.74 -8.49 -19.93
N ILE A 32 17.78 -9.72 -19.43
CA ILE A 32 16.60 -10.39 -18.88
C ILE A 32 16.15 -9.70 -17.60
N ILE A 33 17.06 -9.34 -16.69
CA ILE A 33 16.70 -8.70 -15.42
C ILE A 33 15.83 -7.45 -15.63
N PRO A 34 16.24 -6.43 -16.42
CA PRO A 34 15.41 -5.24 -16.60
C PRO A 34 14.07 -5.57 -17.28
N ILE A 35 14.05 -6.42 -18.31
CA ILE A 35 12.80 -6.83 -18.99
C ILE A 35 11.84 -7.50 -17.99
N LEU A 36 12.38 -8.40 -17.17
CA LEU A 36 11.62 -9.17 -16.19
C LEU A 36 11.13 -8.27 -15.05
N VAL A 37 11.94 -7.31 -14.59
CA VAL A 37 11.54 -6.28 -13.61
C VAL A 37 10.38 -5.44 -14.17
N PHE A 38 10.50 -4.91 -15.39
CA PHE A 38 9.41 -4.17 -16.01
C PHE A 38 8.16 -5.04 -16.20
N GLY A 39 8.33 -6.29 -16.62
CA GLY A 39 7.24 -7.25 -16.78
C GLY A 39 6.51 -7.53 -15.46
N ILE A 40 7.26 -7.78 -14.37
CA ILE A 40 6.70 -7.98 -13.03
C ILE A 40 5.99 -6.73 -12.55
N ILE A 41 6.60 -5.54 -12.68
CA ILE A 41 5.98 -4.28 -12.27
C ILE A 41 4.68 -4.05 -13.04
N PHE A 42 4.70 -4.20 -14.36
CA PHE A 42 3.51 -4.05 -15.20
C PHE A 42 2.43 -5.08 -14.83
N TRP A 43 2.82 -6.33 -14.59
CA TRP A 43 1.91 -7.39 -14.22
C TRP A 43 1.26 -7.14 -12.86
N LEU A 44 2.03 -6.74 -11.84
CA LEU A 44 1.49 -6.35 -10.53
C LEU A 44 0.70 -5.03 -10.58
N TYR A 45 1.06 -4.09 -11.45
CA TYR A 45 0.28 -2.88 -11.65
C TYR A 45 -1.09 -3.21 -12.25
N LYS A 46 -1.11 -4.05 -13.30
CA LYS A 46 -2.34 -4.46 -13.99
C LYS A 46 -3.21 -5.37 -13.13
N TYR A 47 -2.59 -6.26 -12.37
CA TYR A 47 -3.23 -7.23 -11.49
C TYR A 47 -2.67 -7.07 -10.08
N PRO A 48 -3.06 -6.00 -9.35
CA PRO A 48 -2.56 -5.76 -8.02
C PRO A 48 -2.91 -6.95 -7.13
N PRO A 49 -1.92 -7.54 -6.43
CA PRO A 49 -2.16 -8.71 -5.61
C PRO A 49 -3.19 -8.38 -4.55
N ASN A 50 -4.16 -9.27 -4.35
CA ASN A 50 -5.29 -9.07 -3.44
C ASN A 50 -4.85 -8.84 -1.97
N ARG A 51 -3.58 -9.15 -1.64
CA ARG A 51 -2.95 -8.89 -0.33
C ARG A 51 -2.65 -7.41 -0.08
N TRP A 52 -2.56 -6.58 -1.12
CA TRP A 52 -2.35 -5.13 -1.02
C TRP A 52 -3.65 -4.33 -1.01
N ARG A 53 -4.79 -5.00 -1.19
CA ARG A 53 -6.05 -4.48 -0.69
C ARG A 53 -5.95 -4.59 0.82
N TYR A 54 -5.27 -3.63 1.43
CA TYR A 54 -5.40 -3.33 2.83
C TYR A 54 -6.90 -3.12 3.00
N ASN A 55 -7.58 -4.17 3.47
CA ASN A 55 -8.90 -4.01 4.00
C ASN A 55 -8.72 -2.88 5.00
N ARG A 56 -9.34 -1.73 4.72
CA ARG A 56 -9.70 -0.77 5.74
C ARG A 56 -10.74 -1.47 6.63
N MET A 57 -10.33 -2.57 7.27
CA MET A 57 -11.00 -3.13 8.42
C MET A 57 -10.88 -2.03 9.45
N ALA A 58 -11.95 -1.26 9.45
CA ALA A 58 -12.45 -0.42 10.51
C ALA A 58 -11.40 -0.10 11.57
N ALA A 59 -11.02 1.17 11.64
CA ALA A 59 -10.65 1.75 12.93
C ALA A 59 -11.58 1.14 13.99
N PRO A 60 -11.07 0.50 15.05
CA PRO A 60 -11.93 0.00 16.10
C PRO A 60 -12.69 1.23 16.58
N ARG A 61 -13.99 1.33 16.24
CA ARG A 61 -14.86 2.31 16.87
C ARG A 61 -14.69 2.01 18.35
N SER A 62 -14.06 2.96 19.05
CA SER A 62 -13.75 2.84 20.47
C SER A 62 -14.93 2.17 21.14
N GLY A 63 -14.66 1.05 21.81
CA GLY A 63 -15.69 0.20 22.38
C GLY A 63 -16.69 1.09 23.10
N LYS A 64 -17.87 1.21 22.50
CA LYS A 64 -19.03 1.85 23.11
C LYS A 64 -19.29 1.03 24.34
N GLY A 65 -18.70 1.45 25.46
CA GLY A 65 -18.80 0.77 26.74
C GLY A 65 -20.26 0.47 26.95
N LYS A 66 -20.58 -0.81 27.20
CA LYS A 66 -21.94 -1.30 27.39
C LYS A 66 -22.61 -0.40 28.41
N ARG A 67 -23.46 0.54 27.95
CA ARG A 67 -24.20 1.45 28.83
C ARG A 67 -25.11 0.56 29.65
N ARG A 68 -24.76 0.38 30.93
CA ARG A 68 -25.63 -0.30 31.88
C ARG A 68 -26.84 0.61 32.09
N ASN A 69 -28.04 0.07 31.95
CA ASN A 69 -29.27 0.78 32.32
C ASN A 69 -29.24 1.01 33.83
N ALA A 70 -28.71 2.15 34.26
CA ALA A 70 -28.76 2.57 35.64
C ALA A 70 -30.06 3.36 35.83
N THR A 71 -30.98 2.82 36.62
CA THR A 71 -32.14 3.58 37.09
C THR A 71 -31.68 4.66 38.05
N PHE A 72 -32.25 5.86 37.91
CA PHE A 72 -32.03 6.96 38.83
C PHE A 72 -32.37 6.51 40.26
N ARG A 73 -31.40 6.56 41.17
CA ARG A 73 -31.62 6.35 42.60
C ARG A 73 -31.49 7.70 43.28
N VAL A 74 -32.50 8.07 44.05
CA VAL A 74 -32.47 9.28 44.87
C VAL A 74 -31.38 9.08 45.92
N ILE A 75 -30.31 9.87 45.81
CA ILE A 75 -29.32 9.97 46.88
C ILE A 75 -30.02 10.70 48.04
N PRO A 76 -30.14 10.09 49.23
CA PRO A 76 -30.66 10.80 50.39
C PRO A 76 -29.73 11.98 50.64
N GLY A 77 -30.28 13.20 50.61
CA GLY A 77 -29.48 14.39 50.89
C GLY A 77 -28.95 14.31 52.32
N SER A 78 -27.65 14.50 52.50
CA SER A 78 -27.01 14.69 53.81
C SER A 78 -27.42 16.06 54.36
N LYS A 79 -28.69 16.22 54.71
CA LYS A 79 -29.20 17.48 55.27
C LYS A 79 -28.90 17.49 56.76
N ASN A 80 -27.72 18.02 57.08
CA ASN A 80 -27.29 18.41 58.42
C ASN A 80 -27.23 17.26 59.43
N ASP A 81 -26.35 16.28 59.21
CA ASP A 81 -25.85 15.49 60.34
C ASP A 81 -24.86 16.38 61.11
N PRO A 82 -25.15 16.77 62.37
CA PRO A 82 -24.25 17.62 63.16
C PRO A 82 -22.89 16.95 63.42
N ASP A 83 -22.79 15.64 63.23
CA ASP A 83 -21.57 14.85 63.39
C ASP A 83 -20.64 14.86 62.16
N ASP A 84 -21.11 15.31 60.99
CA ASP A 84 -20.35 15.32 59.73
C ASP A 84 -19.85 16.73 59.34
N THR A 85 -19.98 17.70 60.25
CA THR A 85 -19.50 19.07 60.03
C THR A 85 -18.04 19.17 60.50
N PRO A 86 -17.08 19.53 59.63
CA PRO A 86 -15.68 19.63 60.04
C PRO A 86 -15.54 20.74 61.11
N LYS A 87 -15.01 20.38 62.29
CA LYS A 87 -14.64 21.35 63.31
C LYS A 87 -13.51 22.21 62.75
N TYR A 88 -13.84 23.44 62.40
CA TYR A 88 -12.86 24.47 62.13
C TYR A 88 -12.04 24.69 63.41
N HIS A 89 -10.75 24.37 63.33
CA HIS A 89 -9.73 24.81 64.28
C HIS A 89 -9.13 26.12 63.78
#